data_AF-A0A165RM98-F1
#
_entry.id   AF-A0A165RM98-F1
#
_cell.length_a   1.000
_cell.length_b   1.000
_cell.length_c   1.000
_cell.angle_alpha   90.00
_cell.angle_beta   90.00
_cell.angle_gamma   90.00
#
_symmetry.space_group_name_H-M   'P 1'
#
loop_
_entity.id
_entity.type
_entity.pdbx_description
1 polymer ?
#
loop_
_entity_poly.entity_id
_entity_poly.type
_entity_poly.pdbx_seq_one_letter_code
_entity_poly.pdbx_strand_id
1 'polypeptide(L)' 'MVVDIHLPNGLAALCLIRAVQAILDFCYFAQYLVHTNDTLQQLGDALRWFHENKSIFVDLGIRSDFNIPKLHSLLHYL' A
#
# COMPACT_ATOMS: atom_id res chain seq x y z
N MET A 1 9.69 -8.15 9.41
CA MET A 1 10.63 -7.03 9.60
C MET A 1 11.62 -7.04 8.45
N VAL A 2 11.32 -6.31 7.38
CA VAL A 2 12.27 -6.05 6.28
C VAL A 2 12.85 -4.67 6.58
N VAL A 3 14.10 -4.61 7.04
CA VAL A 3 14.85 -3.37 7.21
C VAL A 3 16.30 -3.69 6.88
N ASP A 4 16.65 -3.53 5.60
CA ASP A 4 17.90 -2.88 5.20
C ASP A 4 17.80 -2.52 3.71
N ILE A 5 17.28 -1.32 3.43
CA ILE A 5 17.31 -0.74 2.08
C ILE A 5 17.85 0.68 2.25
N HIS A 6 19.10 0.88 1.85
CA HIS A 6 19.75 2.19 1.84
C HIS A 6 19.14 3.06 0.73
N LEU A 7 18.11 3.85 1.06
CA LEU A 7 17.62 4.92 0.20
C LEU A 7 18.29 6.25 0.56
N PRO A 8 18.56 7.14 -0.42
CA PRO A 8 19.34 8.36 -0.23
C PRO A 8 18.68 9.44 0.65
N ASN A 9 17.47 9.24 1.16
CA ASN A 9 16.78 10.17 2.07
C ASN A 9 15.97 9.37 3.11
N GLY A 10 16.26 9.50 4.41
CA GLY A 10 15.63 8.68 5.47
C GLY A 10 14.10 8.78 5.54
N LEU A 11 13.52 9.94 5.19
CA LEU A 11 12.07 10.12 5.07
C LEU A 11 11.48 9.38 3.86
N ALA A 12 12.19 9.36 2.73
CA ALA A 12 11.80 8.62 1.55
C ALA A 12 11.79 7.11 1.81
N ALA A 13 12.79 6.62 2.54
CA ALA A 13 12.85 5.22 2.96
C ALA A 13 11.64 4.84 3.83
N LEU A 14 11.25 5.69 4.78
CA LEU A 14 10.11 5.43 5.65
C LEU A 14 8.78 5.41 4.88
N CYS A 15 8.54 6.38 3.99
CA CYS A 15 7.34 6.39 3.14
C CYS A 15 7.31 5.17 2.22
N LEU A 16 8.45 4.77 1.65
CA LEU A 16 8.54 3.60 0.79
C LEU A 16 8.21 2.31 1.56
N ILE A 17 8.81 2.11 2.74
CA ILE A 17 8.52 0.95 3.58
C ILE A 17 7.04 0.92 3.98
N ARG A 18 6.48 2.07 4.38
CA ARG A 18 5.05 2.19 4.74
C ARG A 18 4.14 1.87 3.57
N ALA A 19 4.43 2.38 2.37
CA ALA A 19 3.63 2.08 1.20
C ALA A 19 3.71 0.59 0.82
N VAL A 20 4.90 0.00 0.83
CA VAL A 20 5.07 -1.43 0.57
C VAL A 20 4.36 -2.28 1.63
N GLN A 21 4.47 -1.92 2.90
CA GLN A 21 3.80 -2.64 3.98
C GLN A 21 2.28 -2.54 3.85
N ALA A 22 1.75 -1.34 3.61
CA ALA A 22 0.32 -1.11 3.44
C ALA A 22 -0.27 -1.92 2.28
N ILE A 23 0.43 -2.06 1.15
CA ILE A 23 -0.08 -2.86 0.03
C ILE A 23 0.03 -4.37 0.29
N LEU A 24 1.03 -4.82 1.07
CA LEU A 24 1.13 -6.21 1.49
C LEU A 24 0.05 -6.56 2.51
N ASP A 25 -0.22 -5.70 3.47
CA ASP A 25 -1.30 -5.85 4.46
C ASP A 25 -2.66 -5.91 3.74
N PHE A 26 -2.88 -5.01 2.77
CA PHE A 26 -4.05 -5.06 1.90
C PHE A 26 -4.17 -6.43 1.20
N CYS A 27 -3.10 -6.89 0.54
CA CYS A 27 -3.11 -8.19 -0.16
C CYS A 27 -3.38 -9.35 0.80
N TYR A 28 -2.87 -9.27 2.03
CA TYR A 28 -3.08 -10.27 3.05
C TYR A 28 -4.55 -10.34 3.48
N PHE A 29 -5.17 -9.19 3.78
CA PHE A 29 -6.59 -9.15 4.14
C PHE A 29 -7.51 -9.53 2.98
N ALA A 30 -7.17 -9.14 1.74
CA ALA A 30 -7.96 -9.47 0.54
C ALA A 30 -8.00 -10.97 0.23
N GLN A 31 -7.08 -11.76 0.78
CA GLN A 31 -7.05 -13.23 0.61
C GLN A 31 -7.99 -13.96 1.57
N TYR A 32 -8.63 -13.28 2.52
CA TYR A 32 -9.52 -13.93 3.47
C TYR A 32 -10.79 -14.41 2.75
N LEU A 33 -11.15 -15.68 2.97
CA LEU A 33 -12.34 -16.26 2.34
C LEU A 33 -13.66 -15.61 2.79
N VAL A 34 -13.67 -15.07 4.01
CA VAL A 34 -14.82 -14.39 4.61
C VAL A 34 -14.29 -13.11 5.27
N HIS A 35 -14.87 -11.98 4.91
CA HIS A 35 -14.57 -10.71 5.56
C HIS A 35 -15.58 -10.44 6.67
N THR A 36 -15.07 -9.95 7.80
CA THR A 36 -15.88 -9.34 8.85
C THR A 36 -15.83 -7.82 8.67
N ASN A 37 -16.71 -7.09 9.34
CA ASN A 37 -16.65 -5.61 9.32
C ASN A 37 -15.27 -5.09 9.75
N ASP A 38 -14.62 -5.80 10.67
CA ASP A 38 -13.28 -5.47 11.15
C ASP A 38 -12.22 -5.65 10.05
N THR A 39 -12.24 -6.77 9.32
CA THR A 39 -11.27 -6.98 8.23
C THR A 39 -11.54 -6.08 7.03
N LEU A 40 -12.80 -5.72 6.75
CA LEU A 40 -13.13 -4.70 5.75
C LEU A 40 -12.56 -3.32 6.16
N GLN A 41 -12.69 -2.94 7.43
CA GLN A 41 -12.10 -1.70 7.93
C GLN A 41 -10.58 -1.69 7.78
N GLN A 42 -9.91 -2.79 8.15
CA GLN A 42 -8.45 -2.94 7.99
C GLN A 42 -8.01 -2.88 6.53
N LEU A 43 -8.80 -3.45 5.62
CA LEU A 43 -8.56 -3.41 4.18
C LEU A 43 -8.67 -1.98 3.62
N GLY A 44 -9.67 -1.21 4.10
CA GLY A 44 -9.82 0.21 3.78
C GLY A 44 -8.69 1.09 4.33
N ASP A 45 -8.28 0.85 5.58
CA ASP A 45 -7.19 1.60 6.21
C ASP A 45 -5.84 1.30 5.55
N ALA A 46 -5.56 0.03 5.22
CA ALA A 46 -4.37 -0.35 4.46
C ALA A 46 -4.33 0.32 3.09
N LEU A 47 -5.47 0.39 2.39
CA LEU A 47 -5.56 1.09 1.11
C LEU A 47 -5.34 2.60 1.29
N ARG A 48 -5.91 3.22 2.33
CA ARG A 48 -5.67 4.65 2.65
C ARG A 48 -4.18 4.91 2.89
N TRP A 49 -3.54 4.10 3.71
CA TRP A 49 -2.11 4.24 4.02
C TRP A 49 -1.22 4.08 2.78
N PHE A 50 -1.57 3.16 1.88
CA PHE A 50 -0.89 3.06 0.59
C PHE A 50 -1.05 4.34 -0.23
N HIS A 51 -2.28 4.87 -0.33
CA HIS A 51 -2.56 6.08 -1.09
C HIS A 51 -1.83 7.32 -0.55
N GLU A 52 -1.65 7.44 0.77
CA GLU A 52 -0.90 8.53 1.41
C GLU A 52 0.60 8.47 1.13
N ASN A 53 1.16 7.27 0.95
CA ASN A 53 2.61 7.08 0.82
C ASN A 53 3.08 6.77 -0.61
N LYS A 54 2.18 6.43 -1.55
CA LYS A 54 2.56 6.00 -2.92
C LYS A 54 3.26 7.07 -3.77
N SER A 55 3.12 8.36 -3.42
CA SER A 55 3.79 9.46 -4.12
C SER A 55 5.30 9.25 -4.16
N ILE A 56 5.87 8.59 -3.14
CA ILE A 56 7.30 8.34 -3.06
C ILE A 56 7.86 7.53 -4.23
N PHE A 57 7.06 6.62 -4.81
CA PHE A 57 7.49 5.86 -5.98
C PHE A 57 7.56 6.71 -7.25
N VAL A 58 6.76 7.78 -7.31
CA VAL A 58 6.79 8.76 -8.40
C VAL A 58 7.98 9.69 -8.21
N ASP A 59 8.19 10.21 -6.99
CA ASP A 59 9.34 11.04 -6.62
C ASP A 59 10.69 10.34 -6.89
N LEU A 60 10.77 9.05 -6.61
CA LEU A 60 11.96 8.23 -6.87
C LEU A 60 12.11 7.82 -8.34
N GLY A 61 11.16 8.17 -9.21
CA GLY A 61 11.17 7.78 -10.62
C GLY A 61 10.97 6.28 -10.86
N ILE A 62 10.51 5.53 -9.86
CA ILE A 62 10.28 4.08 -9.95
C ILE A 62 9.05 3.80 -10.83
N ARG A 63 8.02 4.65 -10.74
CA ARG A 63 6.77 4.48 -11.49
C ARG A 63 6.12 5.81 -11.81
N SER A 64 5.55 5.95 -13.01
CA SER A 64 4.89 7.18 -13.46
C SER A 64 3.52 7.39 -12.82
N ASP A 65 2.75 6.32 -12.62
CA ASP A 65 1.41 6.39 -12.02
C ASP A 65 0.96 5.03 -11.44
N PHE A 66 -0.08 5.07 -10.62
CA PHE A 66 -0.70 3.90 -9.99
C PHE A 66 -2.09 3.59 -10.56
N ASN A 67 -2.36 3.91 -11.83
CA ASN A 67 -3.63 3.58 -12.51
C ASN A 67 -3.70 2.10 -12.87
N ILE A 68 -3.53 1.24 -11.88
CA ILE A 68 -3.59 -0.20 -12.04
C ILE A 68 -5.08 -0.59 -11.98
N PRO A 69 -5.68 -1.14 -13.05
CA PRO A 69 -7.10 -1.47 -13.06
C PRO A 69 -7.50 -2.37 -11.90
N LYS A 70 -6.65 -3.33 -11.53
CA LYS A 70 -6.85 -4.17 -10.34
C LYS A 70 -6.89 -3.37 -9.03
N LEU A 71 -6.01 -2.39 -8.85
CA LEU A 71 -6.03 -1.51 -7.67
C LEU A 71 -7.32 -0.67 -7.62
N HIS A 72 -7.82 -0.27 -8.77
CA HIS A 72 -9.07 0.48 -8.87
C HIS A 72 -10.30 -0.40 -8.58
N SER A 73 -10.32 -1.64 -9.07
CA SER A 73 -11.38 -2.61 -8.74
C SER A 73 -11.43 -2.95 -7.24
N LEU A 74 -10.30 -2.83 -6.54
CA LEU A 74 -10.22 -3.07 -5.10
C LEU A 74 -10.87 -1.95 -4.26
N LEU A 75 -10.97 -0.73 -4.78
CA LEU A 75 -11.78 0.34 -4.17
C LEU A 75 -13.27 0.03 -4.19
N HIS A 76 -13.73 -0.81 -5.12
CA HIS A 76 -15.14 -1.22 -5.24
C HIS A 76 -15.50 -2.42 -4.36
N TYR A 77 -14.53 -3.01 -3.64
CA TYR A 77 -14.78 -4.11 -2.71
C TYR A 77 -15.27 -3.63 -1.32
N LEU A 78 -15.18 -2.32 -1.07
CA LEU A 78 -15.57 -1.63 0.16
C LEU A 78 -16.85 -0.84 -0.04
#